data_AF-A0AAD7IPK8-F1
#
_entry.id   AF-A0AAD7IPK8-F1
#
_cell.length_a   1.000
_cell.length_b   1.000
_cell.length_c   1.000
_cell.angle_alpha   90.00
_cell.angle_beta   90.00
_cell.angle_gamma   90.00
#
_symmetry.space_group_name_H-M   'P 1'
#
loop_
_entity.id
_entity.type
_entity.pdbx_description
1 polymer ?
#
loop_
_entity_poly.entity_id
_entity_poly.type
_entity_poly.pdbx_seq_one_letter_code
_entity_poly.pdbx_strand_id
1 'polypeptide(L)'
;MRCICPPLARCSFILFILVLTRLVTGGSVNRTIDDVRGDSATGALVQYLPQVPAGSKSLWFNQTSCAGCADVPDAGQTFDGTWSAALYQANVGSLSVTMKFTGTHIYVFFVVPNFLANSGLASTVSCQFFIDSVAVGTFEHQSDGSGAFEYNSLVYQNVTLPDEDHVLLIETSGSDAAIIIFDYAIYT
;
A
#
# COMPACT_ATOMS: atom_id res chain seq x y z
N MET A 1 -11.80 67.19 65.72
CA MET A 1 -11.15 65.86 65.68
C MET A 1 -11.47 65.24 64.33
N ARG A 2 -10.44 64.98 63.52
CA ARG A 2 -10.57 64.43 62.15
C ARG A 2 -10.34 62.92 62.22
N CYS A 3 -11.27 62.12 61.70
CA CYS A 3 -11.03 60.71 61.38
C CYS A 3 -10.86 60.59 59.86
N ILE A 4 -9.67 60.14 59.45
CA ILE A 4 -9.30 59.86 58.07
C ILE A 4 -9.40 58.34 57.90
N CYS A 5 -10.24 57.89 56.96
CA CYS A 5 -10.38 56.49 56.57
C CYS A 5 -9.45 56.22 55.38
N PRO A 6 -8.67 55.12 55.33
CA PRO A 6 -7.81 54.82 54.18
C PRO A 6 -8.60 54.06 53.09
N PRO A 7 -8.20 54.16 51.81
CA PRO A 7 -8.84 53.38 50.74
C PRO A 7 -8.30 51.95 50.73
N LEU A 8 -9.21 50.97 50.66
CA LEU A 8 -8.91 49.57 50.40
C LEU A 8 -8.33 49.40 48.99
N ALA A 9 -7.06 49.01 48.92
CA ALA A 9 -6.40 48.61 47.69
C ALA A 9 -6.98 47.27 47.18
N ARG A 10 -7.68 47.30 46.05
CA ARG A 10 -8.11 46.09 45.34
C ARG A 10 -6.88 45.43 44.71
N CYS A 11 -6.41 44.37 45.35
CA CYS A 11 -5.39 43.49 44.78
C CYS A 11 -6.04 42.63 43.69
N SER A 12 -5.96 43.07 42.43
CA SER A 12 -6.39 42.29 41.28
C SER A 12 -5.40 41.15 41.07
N PHE A 13 -5.74 39.96 41.57
CA PHE A 13 -4.98 38.73 41.34
C PHE A 13 -5.29 38.27 39.91
N ILE A 14 -4.55 38.80 38.93
CA ILE A 14 -4.57 38.28 37.56
C ILE A 14 -3.92 36.89 37.63
N LEU A 15 -4.76 35.86 37.68
CA LEU A 15 -4.36 34.46 37.57
C LEU A 15 -3.83 34.26 36.14
N PHE A 16 -2.53 34.43 35.95
CA PHE A 16 -1.85 34.17 34.69
C PHE A 16 -1.80 32.65 34.50
N ILE A 17 -2.87 32.08 33.91
CA ILE A 17 -2.90 30.69 33.48
C ILE A 17 -1.86 30.57 32.36
N LEU A 18 -0.64 30.14 32.71
CA LEU A 18 0.35 29.68 31.76
C LEU A 18 -0.19 28.41 31.11
N VAL A 19 -0.95 28.58 30.03
CA VAL A 19 -1.33 27.49 29.13
C VAL A 19 -0.04 26.99 28.51
N LEU A 20 0.49 25.88 29.04
CA LEU A 20 1.54 25.10 28.41
C LEU A 20 0.96 24.49 27.14
N THR A 21 0.94 25.27 26.05
CA THR A 21 0.63 24.75 24.73
C THR A 21 1.72 23.76 24.36
N ARG A 22 1.39 22.46 24.39
CA ARG A 22 2.26 21.45 23.80
C ARG A 22 2.26 21.70 22.30
N LEU A 23 3.38 22.21 21.78
CA LEU A 23 3.67 22.14 20.34
C LEU A 23 3.80 20.65 20.00
N VAL A 24 2.75 20.06 19.44
CA VAL A 24 2.83 18.76 18.78
C VAL A 24 3.44 19.03 17.41
N THR A 25 4.70 18.65 17.24
CA THR A 25 5.30 18.55 15.92
C THR A 25 4.91 17.20 15.34
N GLY A 26 3.93 17.20 14.42
CA GLY A 26 3.67 16.03 13.57
C GLY A 26 4.71 15.99 12.46
N GLY A 27 5.67 15.09 12.55
CA GLY A 27 6.54 14.76 11.41
C GLY A 27 5.89 13.64 10.61
N SER A 28 5.95 13.71 9.28
CA SER A 28 5.49 12.57 8.48
C SER A 28 6.49 11.42 8.62
N VAL A 29 5.97 10.19 8.66
CA VAL A 29 6.76 8.99 8.93
C VAL A 29 6.43 8.00 7.83
N ASN A 30 7.46 7.52 7.13
CA ASN A 30 7.26 6.48 6.13
C ASN A 30 6.80 5.18 6.80
N ARG A 31 5.72 4.63 6.31
CA ARG A 31 5.14 3.34 6.74
C ARG A 31 5.08 2.41 5.55
N THR A 32 5.18 1.11 5.82
CA THR A 32 5.09 0.06 4.78
C THR A 32 3.79 -0.72 4.91
N ILE A 33 3.30 -1.21 3.78
CA ILE A 33 2.25 -2.22 3.68
C ILE A 33 2.87 -3.39 2.91
N ASP A 34 3.20 -4.45 3.64
CA ASP A 34 3.74 -5.69 3.09
C ASP A 34 2.61 -6.56 2.53
N ASP A 35 2.88 -7.31 1.47
CA ASP A 35 1.92 -8.16 0.80
C ASP A 35 1.32 -9.28 1.69
N VAL A 36 2.10 -9.84 2.63
CA VAL A 36 1.65 -10.90 3.55
C VAL A 36 1.42 -10.38 4.96
N ARG A 37 2.31 -9.51 5.45
CA ARG A 37 2.34 -9.02 6.84
C ARG A 37 1.48 -7.78 7.05
N GLY A 38 1.06 -7.12 5.97
CA GLY A 38 0.18 -5.97 6.00
C GLY A 38 0.85 -4.67 6.45
N ASP A 39 0.03 -3.74 6.90
CA ASP A 39 0.47 -2.40 7.31
C ASP A 39 1.30 -2.43 8.60
N SER A 40 2.51 -1.89 8.53
CA SER A 40 3.43 -1.71 9.65
C SER A 40 2.88 -0.88 10.82
N ALA A 41 1.90 -0.02 10.59
CA ALA A 41 1.30 0.83 11.62
C ALA A 41 0.09 0.18 12.32
N THR A 42 -0.79 -0.45 11.54
CA THR A 42 -2.08 -0.97 12.05
C THR A 42 -2.17 -2.49 12.10
N GLY A 43 -1.29 -3.20 11.39
CA GLY A 43 -1.39 -4.64 11.16
C GLY A 43 -2.51 -5.05 10.19
N ALA A 44 -3.16 -4.09 9.51
CA ALA A 44 -4.20 -4.39 8.53
C ALA A 44 -3.60 -5.14 7.34
N LEU A 45 -4.15 -6.32 7.04
CA LEU A 45 -3.69 -7.14 5.92
C LEU A 45 -4.24 -6.62 4.59
N VAL A 46 -3.48 -6.85 3.53
CA VAL A 46 -3.91 -6.64 2.15
C VAL A 46 -5.03 -7.60 1.80
N GLN A 47 -6.07 -7.08 1.14
CA GLN A 47 -7.18 -7.89 0.66
C GLN A 47 -6.99 -8.23 -0.81
N TYR A 48 -6.90 -9.52 -1.09
CA TYR A 48 -6.81 -10.05 -2.45
C TYR A 48 -8.16 -10.56 -2.91
N LEU A 49 -8.58 -10.28 -4.15
CA LEU A 49 -9.82 -10.82 -4.73
C LEU A 49 -9.57 -11.44 -6.11
N PRO A 50 -10.37 -12.45 -6.50
CA PRO A 50 -11.48 -13.03 -5.75
C PRO A 50 -11.01 -13.95 -4.61
N GLN A 51 -11.74 -13.91 -3.49
CA GLN A 51 -11.61 -14.91 -2.43
C GLN A 51 -12.45 -16.13 -2.83
N VAL A 52 -11.88 -17.32 -2.71
CA VAL A 52 -12.58 -18.58 -3.00
C VAL A 52 -13.00 -19.29 -1.71
N PRO A 53 -14.05 -20.11 -1.72
CA PRO A 53 -14.45 -20.90 -0.55
C PRO A 53 -13.32 -21.81 -0.06
N ALA A 54 -13.27 -22.05 1.25
CA ALA A 54 -12.31 -22.96 1.85
C ALA A 54 -12.35 -24.35 1.17
N GLY A 55 -11.18 -24.86 0.80
CA GLY A 55 -11.03 -26.11 0.04
C GLY A 55 -11.01 -25.93 -1.49
N SER A 56 -11.27 -24.73 -2.00
CA SER A 56 -11.04 -24.39 -3.42
C SER A 56 -9.61 -23.90 -3.65
N LYS A 57 -9.12 -24.04 -4.89
CA LYS A 57 -7.83 -23.48 -5.30
C LYS A 57 -7.94 -21.96 -5.36
N SER A 58 -7.18 -21.26 -4.50
CA SER A 58 -7.02 -19.80 -4.56
C SER A 58 -6.44 -19.38 -5.91
N LEU A 59 -6.76 -18.18 -6.38
CA LEU A 59 -6.08 -17.56 -7.53
C LEU A 59 -4.84 -16.78 -7.12
N TRP A 60 -4.79 -16.37 -5.85
CA TRP A 60 -3.66 -15.71 -5.23
C TRP A 60 -2.80 -16.71 -4.48
N PHE A 61 -1.50 -16.65 -4.72
CA PHE A 61 -0.50 -17.53 -4.16
C PHE A 61 0.64 -16.70 -3.57
N ASN A 62 1.33 -17.29 -2.61
CA ASN A 62 2.55 -16.78 -1.99
C ASN A 62 3.51 -17.96 -1.79
N GLN A 63 4.66 -17.72 -1.17
CA GLN A 63 5.71 -18.73 -0.94
C GLN A 63 5.16 -20.01 -0.28
N THR A 64 4.20 -19.87 0.63
CA THR A 64 3.65 -21.01 1.39
C THR A 64 2.60 -21.81 0.64
N SER A 65 1.85 -21.15 -0.25
CA SER A 65 0.73 -21.75 -1.00
C SER A 65 1.12 -22.18 -2.41
N CYS A 66 2.29 -21.77 -2.92
CA CYS A 66 2.79 -22.09 -4.25
C CYS A 66 3.71 -23.33 -4.28
N ALA A 67 3.25 -24.47 -3.75
CA ALA A 67 4.03 -25.71 -3.80
C ALA A 67 4.15 -26.23 -5.25
N GLY A 68 5.36 -26.15 -5.82
CA GLY A 68 5.65 -26.62 -7.19
C GLY A 68 5.43 -25.57 -8.29
N CYS A 69 5.28 -24.29 -7.93
CA CYS A 69 5.31 -23.21 -8.91
C CYS A 69 6.70 -23.11 -9.54
N ALA A 70 6.74 -23.14 -10.87
CA ALA A 70 7.95 -22.83 -11.61
C ALA A 70 8.22 -21.33 -11.55
N ASP A 71 9.50 -20.96 -11.53
CA ASP A 71 9.96 -19.58 -11.71
C ASP A 71 9.21 -18.58 -10.82
N VAL A 72 9.44 -18.71 -9.51
CA VAL A 72 8.92 -17.80 -8.47
C VAL A 72 9.96 -16.73 -8.11
N PRO A 73 9.54 -15.56 -7.60
CA PRO A 73 10.47 -14.56 -7.10
C PRO A 73 11.39 -15.13 -6.00
N ASP A 74 12.65 -14.70 -6.03
CA ASP A 74 13.63 -14.95 -4.99
C ASP A 74 13.27 -14.13 -3.75
N ALA A 75 12.82 -14.81 -2.70
CA ALA A 75 12.46 -14.19 -1.43
C ALA A 75 13.65 -13.44 -0.77
N GLY A 76 14.90 -13.68 -1.15
CA GLY A 76 16.03 -12.89 -0.69
C GLY A 76 16.07 -11.45 -1.25
N GLN A 77 15.28 -11.17 -2.29
CA GLN A 77 15.26 -9.90 -3.00
C GLN A 77 13.92 -9.16 -2.90
N THR A 78 12.89 -9.81 -2.37
CA THR A 78 11.60 -9.17 -2.10
C THR A 78 11.58 -8.47 -0.75
N PHE A 79 10.67 -7.53 -0.59
CA PHE A 79 10.52 -6.84 0.68
C PHE A 79 10.09 -7.84 1.75
N ASP A 80 10.81 -7.81 2.87
CA ASP A 80 10.53 -8.65 4.04
C ASP A 80 10.52 -10.17 3.77
N GLY A 81 10.98 -10.61 2.60
CA GLY A 81 11.01 -12.00 2.16
C GLY A 81 9.66 -12.60 1.79
N THR A 82 8.68 -11.76 1.47
CA THR A 82 7.33 -12.14 1.05
C THR A 82 6.98 -11.58 -0.34
N TRP A 83 5.87 -12.02 -0.92
CA TRP A 83 5.38 -11.74 -2.28
C TRP A 83 4.07 -12.51 -2.48
N SER A 84 3.11 -11.85 -3.15
CA SER A 84 1.78 -12.37 -3.41
C SER A 84 1.46 -12.18 -4.88
N ALA A 85 1.21 -13.30 -5.56
CA ALA A 85 1.08 -13.36 -7.00
C ALA A 85 -0.24 -13.97 -7.45
N ALA A 86 -0.73 -13.51 -8.59
CA ALA A 86 -1.85 -14.12 -9.28
C ALA A 86 -1.74 -13.93 -10.80
N LEU A 87 -2.19 -14.94 -11.55
CA LEU A 87 -2.29 -14.91 -12.99
C LEU A 87 -3.73 -14.62 -13.40
N TYR A 88 -3.96 -13.44 -13.98
CA TYR A 88 -5.23 -13.07 -14.59
C TYR A 88 -5.43 -13.82 -15.92
N GLN A 89 -6.66 -14.27 -16.12
CA GLN A 89 -7.18 -14.78 -17.39
C GLN A 89 -8.61 -14.29 -17.56
N ALA A 90 -9.06 -14.08 -18.80
CA ALA A 90 -10.37 -13.46 -19.08
C ALA A 90 -11.58 -14.17 -18.45
N ASN A 91 -11.49 -15.47 -18.16
CA ASN A 91 -12.55 -16.26 -17.52
C ASN A 91 -12.68 -16.03 -16.01
N VAL A 92 -11.74 -15.31 -15.37
CA VAL A 92 -11.75 -15.01 -13.94
C VAL A 92 -12.60 -13.77 -13.61
N GLY A 93 -12.83 -12.88 -14.57
CA GLY A 93 -13.53 -11.62 -14.38
C GLY A 93 -12.57 -10.48 -14.04
N SER A 94 -12.04 -10.45 -12.82
CA SER A 94 -10.98 -9.52 -12.41
C SER A 94 -10.15 -10.08 -11.27
N LEU A 95 -8.92 -9.58 -11.13
CA LEU A 95 -8.09 -9.74 -9.93
C LEU A 95 -7.94 -8.39 -9.26
N SER A 96 -7.90 -8.37 -7.92
CA SER A 96 -7.61 -7.13 -7.21
C SER A 96 -6.74 -7.29 -5.97
N VAL A 97 -6.00 -6.22 -5.69
CA VAL A 97 -5.22 -5.98 -4.48
C VAL A 97 -5.75 -4.70 -3.84
N THR A 98 -6.31 -4.81 -2.64
CA THR A 98 -6.91 -3.68 -1.93
C THR A 98 -6.19 -3.46 -0.60
N MET A 99 -5.79 -2.22 -0.34
CA MET A 99 -5.16 -1.80 0.90
C MET A 99 -5.68 -0.45 1.36
N LYS A 100 -5.57 -0.18 2.65
CA LYS A 100 -5.97 1.08 3.28
C LYS A 100 -4.75 1.74 3.89
N PHE A 101 -4.69 3.06 3.80
CA PHE A 101 -3.64 3.85 4.43
C PHE A 101 -4.17 5.23 4.80
N THR A 102 -3.53 5.88 5.76
CA THR A 102 -3.82 7.27 6.13
C THR A 102 -2.57 8.07 5.84
N GLY A 103 -2.63 9.01 4.90
CA GLY A 103 -1.47 9.81 4.55
C GLY A 103 -1.56 10.53 3.21
N THR A 104 -0.49 11.25 2.91
CA THR A 104 -0.38 12.21 1.82
C THR A 104 0.36 11.67 0.60
N HIS A 105 1.09 10.56 0.77
CA HIS A 105 1.86 9.91 -0.29
C HIS A 105 1.63 8.40 -0.29
N ILE A 106 1.70 7.78 -1.47
CA ILE A 106 1.74 6.33 -1.64
C ILE A 106 2.67 5.98 -2.80
N TYR A 107 3.49 4.95 -2.62
CA TYR A 107 4.39 4.37 -3.62
C TYR A 107 4.16 2.85 -3.63
N VAL A 108 3.94 2.26 -4.80
CA VAL A 108 3.58 0.84 -4.95
C VAL A 108 4.69 0.13 -5.72
N PHE A 109 5.16 -1.00 -5.18
CA PHE A 109 6.26 -1.76 -5.73
C PHE A 109 5.84 -3.19 -6.07
N PHE A 110 6.14 -3.60 -7.29
CA PHE A 110 5.91 -4.97 -7.77
C PHE A 110 7.25 -5.68 -7.98
N VAL A 111 7.18 -7.01 -8.06
CA VAL A 111 8.18 -7.82 -8.77
C VAL A 111 7.70 -8.00 -10.21
N VAL A 112 8.51 -7.62 -11.19
CA VAL A 112 8.14 -7.66 -12.61
C VAL A 112 8.90 -8.79 -13.32
N PRO A 113 8.19 -9.83 -13.81
CA PRO A 113 8.82 -10.93 -14.56
C PRO A 113 9.12 -10.55 -16.01
N ASN A 114 10.29 -10.98 -16.51
CA ASN A 114 10.75 -10.75 -17.88
C ASN A 114 11.16 -12.06 -18.59
N PHE A 115 10.30 -13.09 -18.55
CA PHE A 115 10.60 -14.36 -19.20
C PHE A 115 10.53 -14.30 -20.73
N LEU A 116 11.27 -15.18 -21.39
CA LEU A 116 11.24 -15.34 -22.84
C LEU A 116 9.83 -15.72 -23.33
N ALA A 117 9.39 -15.16 -24.45
CA ALA A 117 8.05 -15.40 -25.00
C ALA A 117 7.72 -16.88 -25.26
N ASN A 118 8.73 -17.71 -25.52
CA ASN A 118 8.58 -19.16 -25.76
C ASN A 118 8.79 -20.03 -24.51
N SER A 119 8.92 -19.43 -23.32
CA SER A 119 9.09 -20.15 -22.05
C SER A 119 7.80 -20.82 -21.55
N GLY A 120 6.63 -20.33 -21.99
CA GLY A 120 5.33 -20.73 -21.44
C GLY A 120 5.01 -20.06 -20.09
N LEU A 121 5.87 -19.16 -19.61
CA LEU A 121 5.67 -18.40 -18.37
C LEU A 121 5.02 -17.03 -18.66
N ALA A 122 4.23 -16.54 -17.72
CA ALA A 122 3.59 -15.24 -17.84
C ALA A 122 4.59 -14.11 -17.50
N SER A 123 4.62 -13.07 -18.33
CA SER A 123 5.49 -11.89 -18.13
C SER A 123 4.87 -10.56 -18.51
N THR A 124 3.61 -10.58 -18.96
CA THR A 124 2.84 -9.36 -19.17
C THR A 124 2.24 -8.92 -17.84
N VAL A 125 2.44 -7.66 -17.47
CA VAL A 125 1.79 -7.04 -16.30
C VAL A 125 0.86 -5.95 -16.83
N SER A 126 -0.37 -5.90 -16.36
CA SER A 126 -1.32 -4.84 -16.69
C SER A 126 -2.27 -4.63 -15.52
N CYS A 127 -2.36 -3.39 -15.03
CA CYS A 127 -3.30 -3.03 -13.98
C CYS A 127 -3.70 -1.56 -14.02
N GLN A 128 -4.86 -1.27 -13.42
CA GLN A 128 -5.41 0.05 -13.19
C GLN A 128 -5.41 0.33 -11.68
N PHE A 129 -4.97 1.52 -11.31
CA PHE A 129 -4.97 2.01 -9.94
C PHE A 129 -6.17 2.91 -9.70
N PHE A 130 -6.80 2.74 -8.54
CA PHE A 130 -7.87 3.57 -8.04
C PHE A 130 -7.55 4.02 -6.61
N ILE A 131 -7.75 5.30 -6.33
CA ILE A 131 -7.76 5.83 -4.96
C ILE A 131 -9.17 6.34 -4.68
N ASP A 132 -9.76 5.87 -3.60
CA ASP A 132 -11.12 6.24 -3.18
C ASP A 132 -12.17 6.08 -4.30
N SER A 133 -12.05 4.97 -5.03
CA SER A 133 -12.89 4.62 -6.19
C SER A 133 -12.71 5.48 -7.44
N VAL A 134 -11.72 6.38 -7.47
CA VAL A 134 -11.38 7.20 -8.64
C VAL A 134 -10.17 6.59 -9.34
N ALA A 135 -10.26 6.39 -10.65
CA ALA A 135 -9.15 5.93 -11.47
C ALA A 135 -8.02 6.99 -11.51
N VAL A 136 -6.81 6.60 -11.12
CA VAL A 136 -5.68 7.54 -10.92
C VAL A 136 -4.42 7.19 -11.72
N GLY A 137 -4.38 6.03 -12.40
CA GLY A 137 -3.27 5.66 -13.27
C GLY A 137 -3.32 4.20 -13.71
N THR A 138 -2.51 3.86 -14.70
CA THR A 138 -2.32 2.48 -15.16
C THR A 138 -0.85 2.12 -15.14
N PHE A 139 -0.57 0.82 -15.09
CA PHE A 139 0.75 0.27 -15.34
C PHE A 139 0.64 -0.86 -16.34
N GLU A 140 1.50 -0.84 -17.35
CA GLU A 140 1.63 -1.89 -18.36
C GLU A 140 3.10 -2.23 -18.55
N HIS A 141 3.41 -3.53 -18.56
CA HIS A 141 4.74 -4.05 -18.81
C HIS A 141 4.68 -5.20 -19.80
N GLN A 142 5.64 -5.21 -20.72
CA GLN A 142 5.90 -6.32 -21.61
C GLN A 142 7.32 -6.81 -21.36
N SER A 143 7.50 -8.13 -21.34
CA SER A 143 8.78 -8.77 -21.12
C SER A 143 9.86 -8.26 -22.09
N ASP A 144 11.02 -7.91 -21.55
CA ASP A 144 12.23 -7.67 -22.33
C ASP A 144 12.95 -8.97 -22.78
N GLY A 145 12.48 -10.13 -22.28
CA GLY A 145 13.03 -11.44 -22.60
C GLY A 145 14.34 -11.78 -21.89
N SER A 146 14.76 -11.02 -20.87
CA SER A 146 15.98 -11.28 -20.09
C SER A 146 15.97 -12.61 -19.32
N GLY A 147 14.79 -13.19 -19.08
CA GLY A 147 14.62 -14.38 -18.25
C GLY A 147 14.70 -14.09 -16.74
N ALA A 148 14.65 -12.82 -16.34
CA ALA A 148 14.86 -12.39 -14.97
C ALA A 148 13.60 -11.76 -14.34
N PHE A 149 13.64 -11.62 -13.02
CA PHE A 149 12.73 -10.76 -12.29
C PHE A 149 13.38 -9.40 -12.03
N GLU A 150 12.62 -8.34 -12.20
CA GLU A 150 12.94 -7.01 -11.70
C GLU A 150 12.26 -6.82 -10.34
N TYR A 151 13.04 -6.51 -9.30
CA TYR A 151 12.56 -6.29 -7.94
C TYR A 151 12.53 -4.80 -7.62
N ASN A 152 11.69 -4.40 -6.66
CA ASN A 152 11.51 -3.00 -6.26
C ASN A 152 11.10 -2.10 -7.43
N SER A 153 10.33 -2.63 -8.38
CA SER A 153 9.83 -1.88 -9.53
C SER A 153 8.69 -0.98 -9.09
N LEU A 154 8.91 0.33 -9.11
CA LEU A 154 7.89 1.33 -8.81
C LEU A 154 6.84 1.36 -9.93
N VAL A 155 5.65 0.83 -9.65
CA VAL A 155 4.57 0.72 -10.65
C VAL A 155 3.54 1.84 -10.54
N TYR A 156 3.44 2.48 -9.37
CA TYR A 156 2.55 3.61 -9.15
C TYR A 156 3.06 4.49 -8.02
N GLN A 157 2.83 5.80 -8.13
CA GLN A 157 3.01 6.73 -7.02
C GLN A 157 1.97 7.86 -7.06
N ASN A 158 1.62 8.37 -5.89
CA ASN A 158 0.91 9.63 -5.72
C ASN A 158 1.52 10.39 -4.54
N VAL A 159 1.82 11.67 -4.74
CA VAL A 159 2.55 12.52 -3.77
C VAL A 159 1.77 13.78 -3.41
N THR A 160 0.49 13.84 -3.81
CA THR A 160 -0.35 15.03 -3.68
C THR A 160 -1.70 14.71 -3.05
N LEU A 161 -1.77 13.64 -2.24
CA LEU A 161 -3.01 13.28 -1.56
C LEU A 161 -3.26 14.20 -0.35
N PRO A 162 -4.53 14.50 -0.03
CA PRO A 162 -4.90 15.05 1.27
C PRO A 162 -4.41 14.15 2.41
N ASP A 163 -4.20 14.70 3.61
CA ASP A 163 -3.86 13.90 4.79
C ASP A 163 -5.14 13.28 5.38
N GLU A 164 -5.65 12.23 4.72
CA GLU A 164 -6.91 11.57 5.06
C GLU A 164 -6.78 10.04 4.96
N ASP A 165 -7.84 9.32 5.32
CA ASP A 165 -7.96 7.88 5.11
C ASP A 165 -8.25 7.60 3.62
N HIS A 166 -7.40 6.79 3.01
CA HIS A 166 -7.49 6.39 1.61
C HIS A 166 -7.66 4.89 1.43
N VAL A 167 -8.35 4.51 0.37
CA VAL A 167 -8.40 3.13 -0.13
C VAL A 167 -7.72 3.06 -1.48
N LEU A 168 -6.59 2.34 -1.55
CA LEU A 168 -5.96 1.98 -2.80
C LEU A 168 -6.50 0.63 -3.28
N LEU A 169 -7.01 0.62 -4.50
CA LEU A 169 -7.39 -0.58 -5.24
C LEU A 169 -6.50 -0.68 -6.48
N ILE A 170 -5.85 -1.83 -6.63
CA ILE A 170 -5.15 -2.22 -7.84
C ILE A 170 -5.97 -3.31 -8.50
N GLU A 171 -6.41 -3.10 -9.73
CA GLU A 171 -7.27 -4.02 -10.45
C GLU A 171 -6.65 -4.46 -11.78
N THR A 172 -6.74 -5.74 -12.08
CA THR A 172 -6.42 -6.31 -13.39
C THR A 172 -7.67 -6.96 -13.97
N SER A 173 -8.04 -6.53 -15.16
CA SER A 173 -9.16 -7.03 -15.94
C SER A 173 -8.86 -6.87 -17.44
N GLY A 174 -9.72 -7.40 -18.32
CA GLY A 174 -9.56 -7.29 -19.78
C GLY A 174 -9.53 -8.63 -20.51
N SER A 175 -9.08 -8.63 -21.76
CA SER A 175 -9.03 -9.86 -22.59
C SER A 175 -7.75 -10.65 -22.42
N ASP A 176 -6.66 -9.98 -22.08
CA ASP A 176 -5.32 -10.54 -22.18
C ASP A 176 -4.86 -11.07 -20.82
N ALA A 177 -4.09 -12.15 -20.82
CA ALA A 177 -3.53 -12.71 -19.60
C ALA A 177 -2.45 -11.76 -19.05
N ALA A 178 -2.46 -11.54 -17.74
CA ALA A 178 -1.49 -10.69 -17.05
C ALA A 178 -1.14 -11.28 -15.70
N ILE A 179 0.11 -11.20 -15.30
CA ILE A 179 0.57 -11.61 -13.97
C ILE A 179 0.75 -10.37 -13.09
N ILE A 180 0.26 -10.45 -11.87
CA ILE A 180 0.49 -9.45 -10.83
C ILE A 180 1.31 -10.12 -9.73
N ILE A 181 2.40 -9.49 -9.31
CA ILE A 181 3.21 -9.91 -8.18
C ILE A 181 3.42 -8.68 -7.31
N PHE A 182 2.52 -8.50 -6.34
CA PHE A 182 2.62 -7.42 -5.37
C PHE A 182 3.63 -7.78 -4.28
N ASP A 183 4.51 -6.83 -3.96
CA ASP A 183 5.56 -6.98 -2.96
C ASP A 183 5.29 -6.07 -1.75
N TYR A 184 5.27 -4.75 -1.96
CA TYR A 184 4.94 -3.82 -0.88
C TYR A 184 4.51 -2.45 -1.39
N ALA A 185 3.97 -1.64 -0.47
CA ALA A 185 3.76 -0.22 -0.67
C ALA A 185 4.40 0.59 0.47
N ILE A 186 4.74 1.85 0.19
CA ILE A 186 5.19 2.83 1.19
C ILE A 186 4.21 4.00 1.18
N TYR A 187 3.71 4.41 2.34
CA TYR A 187 2.93 5.63 2.50
C TYR A 187 3.53 6.57 3.55
N THR A 188 3.06 7.82 3.57
CA THR A 188 3.60 8.88 4.42
C THR A 188 2.53 9.83 4.91
#